data_AF-A0ABC9Z6H8-F1
#
_entry.id   AF-A0ABC9Z6H8-F1
#
_cell.length_a   1.000
_cell.length_b   1.000
_cell.length_c   1.000
_cell.angle_alpha   90.00
_cell.angle_beta   90.00
_cell.angle_gamma   90.00
#
_symmetry.space_group_name_H-M   'P 1'
#
loop_
_entity.id
_entity.type
_entity.pdbx_description
1 polymer ?
#
loop_
_entity_poly.entity_id
_entity_poly.type
_entity_poly.pdbx_seq_one_letter_code
_entity_poly.pdbx_strand_id
1 'polypeptide(L)'
;MGTSEQEQQQRWKQWLDALAEYRDAHGHTDIPSTFVTSDGRKLGKWLAHCHRRHLQGRLPADLAADLIALGVDLSNRKRHFTTADEQTWQRRLDAVRAYRDEYGHTRIPHNYRSPDGDKLGNWLIRVRSEAHVAKLPADRIELLRAAGVEIRDPELPPIEQERSFALARDSMMP
;
A
#
# COMPACT_ATOMS: atom_id res chain seq x y z
N MET A 1 -13.43 -36.96 19.47
CA MET A 1 -12.41 -35.92 19.69
C MET A 1 -11.85 -35.49 18.33
N GLY A 2 -12.60 -34.72 17.53
CA GLY A 2 -12.20 -34.33 16.16
C GLY A 2 -12.66 -32.93 15.72
N THR A 3 -13.24 -32.15 16.63
CA THR A 3 -13.83 -30.83 16.34
C THR A 3 -12.80 -29.70 16.40
N SER A 4 -11.81 -29.77 17.29
CA SER A 4 -10.86 -28.67 17.53
C SER A 4 -9.93 -28.34 16.35
N GLU A 5 -9.67 -29.28 15.43
CA GLU A 5 -8.80 -29.05 14.27
C GLU A 5 -9.59 -28.50 13.08
N GLN A 6 -10.80 -29.02 12.88
CA GLN A 6 -11.75 -28.53 11.87
C GLN A 6 -12.17 -27.09 12.15
N GLU A 7 -12.44 -26.74 13.42
CA GLU A 7 -12.78 -25.37 13.82
C GLU A 7 -11.61 -24.39 13.60
N GLN A 8 -10.37 -24.84 13.79
CA GLN A 8 -9.18 -24.02 13.53
C GLN A 8 -8.99 -23.75 12.04
N GLN A 9 -9.16 -24.76 11.18
CA GLN A 9 -9.13 -24.58 9.73
C GLN A 9 -10.26 -23.68 9.25
N GLN A 10 -11.47 -23.82 9.80
CA GLN A 10 -12.60 -22.97 9.44
C GLN A 10 -12.36 -21.50 9.83
N ARG A 11 -11.77 -21.25 11.02
CA ARG A 11 -11.36 -19.91 11.44
C ARG A 11 -10.27 -19.36 10.53
N TRP A 12 -9.27 -20.18 10.19
CA TRP A 12 -8.20 -19.76 9.29
C TRP A 12 -8.73 -19.35 7.92
N LYS A 13 -9.58 -20.18 7.32
CA LYS A 13 -10.21 -19.90 6.02
C LYS A 13 -11.01 -18.60 6.03
N GLN A 14 -11.73 -18.31 7.11
CA GLN A 14 -12.44 -17.04 7.27
C GLN A 14 -11.50 -15.81 7.33
N TRP A 15 -10.30 -15.96 7.91
CA TRP A 15 -9.31 -14.88 7.88
C TRP A 15 -8.71 -14.68 6.50
N LEU A 16 -8.45 -15.77 5.77
CA LEU A 16 -7.99 -15.72 4.38
C LEU A 16 -9.02 -15.06 3.47
N ASP A 17 -10.30 -15.37 3.66
CA ASP A 17 -11.42 -14.78 2.92
C ASP A 17 -11.50 -13.27 3.12
N ALA A 18 -11.51 -12.82 4.38
CA ALA A 18 -11.47 -11.39 4.72
C ALA A 18 -10.22 -10.68 4.18
N LEU A 19 -9.09 -11.38 4.09
CA LEU A 19 -7.85 -10.85 3.52
C LEU A 19 -7.90 -10.77 1.99
N ALA A 20 -8.56 -11.74 1.34
CA ALA A 20 -8.83 -11.72 -0.09
C ALA A 20 -9.81 -10.60 -0.45
N GLU A 21 -10.87 -10.38 0.33
CA GLU A 21 -11.78 -9.25 0.16
C GLU A 21 -11.07 -7.91 0.35
N TYR A 22 -10.22 -7.78 1.38
CA TYR A 22 -9.45 -6.56 1.56
C TYR A 22 -8.49 -6.32 0.39
N ARG A 23 -7.82 -7.37 -0.10
CA ARG A 23 -6.98 -7.28 -1.29
C ARG A 23 -7.80 -6.91 -2.53
N ASP A 24 -9.01 -7.42 -2.69
CA ASP A 24 -9.87 -7.08 -3.83
C ASP A 24 -10.33 -5.62 -3.77
N ALA A 25 -10.72 -5.15 -2.58
CA ALA A 25 -11.17 -3.77 -2.37
C ALA A 25 -10.05 -2.72 -2.41
N HIS A 26 -8.84 -3.07 -1.96
CA HIS A 26 -7.72 -2.14 -1.81
C HIS A 26 -6.53 -2.43 -2.74
N GLY A 27 -6.53 -3.56 -3.45
CA GLY A 27 -5.44 -4.03 -4.30
C GLY A 27 -4.22 -4.59 -3.53
N HIS A 28 -4.12 -4.35 -2.22
CA HIS A 28 -2.99 -4.77 -1.39
C HIS A 28 -3.40 -5.56 -0.15
N THR A 29 -2.47 -6.38 0.33
CA THR A 29 -2.59 -7.19 1.55
C THR A 29 -1.90 -6.58 2.77
N ASP A 30 -1.34 -5.37 2.62
CA ASP A 30 -0.77 -4.62 3.74
C ASP A 30 -1.89 -3.99 4.56
N ILE A 31 -2.43 -4.80 5.48
CA ILE A 31 -3.56 -4.42 6.32
C ILE A 31 -3.02 -3.77 7.59
N PRO A 32 -3.44 -2.55 7.92
CA PRO A 32 -2.92 -1.90 9.10
C PRO A 32 -3.32 -2.64 10.38
N SER A 33 -2.43 -2.73 11.38
CA SER A 33 -2.66 -3.56 12.59
C SER A 33 -3.95 -3.23 13.37
N THR A 34 -4.51 -2.04 13.19
CA THR A 34 -5.74 -1.56 13.82
C THR A 34 -6.96 -1.62 12.90
N PHE A 35 -6.79 -2.11 11.67
CA PHE A 35 -7.89 -2.34 10.73
C PHE A 35 -8.83 -3.41 11.27
N VAL A 36 -10.12 -3.09 11.17
CA VAL A 36 -11.23 -3.97 11.55
C VAL A 36 -12.12 -4.10 10.32
N THR A 37 -12.32 -5.34 9.85
CA THR A 37 -13.24 -5.63 8.74
C THR A 37 -14.66 -5.22 9.12
N SER A 38 -15.54 -5.03 8.13
CA SER A 38 -16.96 -4.70 8.34
C SER A 38 -17.68 -5.69 9.28
N ASP A 39 -17.23 -6.95 9.31
CA ASP A 39 -17.65 -8.00 10.26
C ASP A 39 -17.19 -7.81 11.72
N GLY A 40 -16.47 -6.73 12.06
CA GLY A 40 -15.90 -6.51 13.39
C GLY A 40 -14.63 -7.31 13.69
N ARG A 41 -14.04 -7.96 12.68
CA ARG A 41 -12.85 -8.81 12.82
C ARG A 41 -11.57 -7.97 12.72
N LYS A 42 -10.66 -8.11 13.68
CA LYS A 42 -9.40 -7.33 13.74
C LYS A 42 -8.32 -7.95 12.84
N LEU A 43 -8.57 -7.93 11.53
CA LEU A 43 -7.71 -8.54 10.51
C LEU A 43 -6.26 -8.06 10.60
N GLY A 44 -6.05 -6.77 10.85
CA GLY A 44 -4.71 -6.23 11.07
C GLY A 44 -3.97 -6.81 12.27
N LYS A 45 -4.66 -6.97 13.42
CA LYS A 45 -4.04 -7.57 14.61
C LYS A 45 -3.72 -9.04 14.38
N TRP A 46 -4.59 -9.74 13.64
CA TRP A 46 -4.36 -11.14 13.28
C TRP A 46 -3.12 -11.28 12.38
N LEU A 47 -2.98 -10.44 11.34
CA LEU A 47 -1.81 -10.43 10.47
C LEU A 47 -0.51 -10.15 11.25
N ALA A 48 -0.55 -9.18 12.18
CA ALA A 48 0.55 -8.88 13.09
C ALA A 48 0.96 -10.08 13.96
N HIS A 49 -0.04 -10.82 14.43
CA HIS A 49 0.18 -12.02 15.23
C HIS A 49 0.77 -13.16 14.39
N CYS A 50 0.31 -13.33 13.15
CA CYS A 50 0.85 -14.29 12.18
C CYS A 50 2.31 -13.98 11.85
N HIS A 51 2.65 -12.72 11.55
CA HIS A 51 4.05 -12.29 11.38
C HIS A 51 4.90 -12.62 12.60
N ARG A 52 4.44 -12.23 13.80
CA ARG A 52 5.19 -12.49 15.03
C ARG A 52 5.41 -13.99 15.25
N ARG A 53 4.40 -14.83 14.98
CA ARG A 53 4.52 -16.28 15.06
C ARG A 53 5.50 -16.82 14.03
N HIS A 54 5.47 -16.33 12.79
CA HIS A 54 6.41 -16.72 11.74
C HIS A 54 7.85 -16.38 12.12
N LEU A 55 8.09 -15.16 12.61
CA LEU A 55 9.38 -14.72 13.14
C LEU A 55 9.86 -15.53 14.35
N GLN A 56 8.94 -16.04 15.16
CA GLN A 56 9.24 -16.91 16.30
C GLN A 56 9.40 -18.39 15.90
N GLY A 57 9.26 -18.75 14.62
CA GLY A 57 9.28 -20.14 14.16
C GLY A 57 8.09 -20.97 14.68
N ARG A 58 7.02 -20.30 15.10
CA ARG A 58 5.79 -20.91 15.68
C ARG A 58 4.63 -20.96 14.71
N LEU A 59 4.79 -20.42 13.50
CA LEU A 59 3.77 -20.51 12.45
C LEU A 59 4.08 -21.73 11.58
N PRO A 60 3.12 -22.65 11.36
CA PRO A 60 3.26 -23.75 10.41
C PRO A 60 3.60 -23.23 9.01
N ALA A 61 4.41 -23.99 8.28
CA ALA A 61 4.81 -23.64 6.92
C ALA A 61 3.61 -23.58 5.96
N ASP A 62 2.65 -24.49 6.08
CA ASP A 62 1.41 -24.48 5.28
C ASP A 62 0.62 -23.18 5.46
N LEU A 63 0.42 -22.73 6.72
CA LEU A 63 -0.28 -21.48 7.02
C LEU A 63 0.51 -20.26 6.53
N ALA A 64 1.83 -20.31 6.58
CA ALA A 64 2.67 -19.25 6.03
C ALA A 64 2.56 -19.21 4.49
N ALA A 65 2.50 -20.37 3.84
CA ALA A 65 2.34 -20.49 2.39
C ALA A 65 1.00 -19.93 1.92
N ASP A 66 -0.11 -20.18 2.63
CA ASP A 66 -1.41 -19.56 2.34
C ASP A 66 -1.35 -18.03 2.33
N LEU A 67 -0.70 -17.44 3.35
CA LEU A 67 -0.53 -16.00 3.47
C LEU A 67 0.32 -15.44 2.33
N ILE A 68 1.45 -16.10 2.02
CA ILE A 68 2.33 -15.71 0.92
C ILE A 68 1.61 -15.85 -0.43
N ALA A 69 0.80 -16.89 -0.62
CA ALA A 69 -0.01 -17.11 -1.82
C ALA A 69 -1.07 -16.00 -2.01
N LEU A 70 -1.60 -15.44 -0.92
CA LEU A 70 -2.46 -14.26 -0.97
C LEU A 70 -1.70 -12.95 -1.22
N GLY A 71 -0.36 -12.98 -1.24
CA GLY A 71 0.51 -11.82 -1.45
C GLY A 71 0.97 -11.14 -0.16
N VAL A 72 0.86 -11.78 1.00
CA VAL A 72 1.34 -11.22 2.28
C VAL A 72 2.84 -11.43 2.41
N ASP A 73 3.59 -10.32 2.52
CA ASP A 73 5.03 -10.35 2.78
C ASP A 73 5.32 -10.60 4.27
N LEU A 74 5.45 -11.88 4.65
CA LEU A 74 5.83 -12.32 6.00
C LEU A 74 7.32 -12.07 6.34
N SER A 75 8.15 -11.76 5.33
CA SER A 75 9.61 -11.58 5.46
C SER A 75 9.97 -10.21 6.03
N ASN A 76 9.13 -9.21 5.79
CA ASN A 76 9.46 -7.85 6.19
C ASN A 76 9.15 -7.55 7.67
N ARG A 77 10.19 -7.62 8.51
CA ARG A 77 10.20 -7.20 9.93
C ARG A 77 9.66 -5.79 10.20
N LYS A 78 9.68 -4.89 9.21
CA LYS A 78 9.41 -3.45 9.39
C LYS A 78 8.12 -2.94 8.76
N ARG A 79 7.41 -3.74 7.95
CA ARG A 79 6.14 -3.30 7.36
C ARG A 79 4.98 -3.77 8.23
N HIS A 80 4.71 -2.98 9.26
CA HIS A 80 3.36 -2.81 9.73
C HIS A 80 3.02 -1.36 9.43
N PHE A 81 2.25 -1.12 8.36
CA PHE A 81 1.51 0.12 8.32
C PHE A 81 0.56 0.09 9.52
N THR A 82 0.56 1.15 10.32
CA THR A 82 -0.46 1.31 11.37
C THR A 82 -1.65 2.02 10.73
N THR A 83 -2.85 1.96 11.31
CA THR A 83 -3.97 2.77 10.75
C THR A 83 -3.64 4.26 10.76
N ALA A 84 -2.73 4.70 11.63
CA ALA A 84 -2.18 6.05 11.60
C ALA A 84 -1.34 6.31 10.34
N ASP A 85 -0.59 5.33 9.86
CA ASP A 85 0.22 5.44 8.63
C ASP A 85 -0.68 5.49 7.38
N GLU A 86 -1.76 4.70 7.35
CA GLU A 86 -2.79 4.75 6.30
C GLU A 86 -3.54 6.09 6.30
N GLN A 87 -3.97 6.58 7.47
CA GLN A 87 -4.59 7.91 7.56
C GLN A 87 -3.63 9.02 7.14
N THR A 88 -2.36 8.90 7.52
CA THR A 88 -1.32 9.84 7.11
C THR A 88 -1.08 9.76 5.60
N TRP A 89 -1.11 8.55 5.02
CA TRP A 89 -1.02 8.33 3.58
C TRP A 89 -2.17 8.99 2.84
N GLN A 90 -3.41 8.75 3.29
CA GLN A 90 -4.60 9.31 2.69
C GLN A 90 -4.62 10.85 2.80
N ARG A 91 -4.29 11.39 3.97
CA ARG A 91 -4.15 12.85 4.18
C ARG A 91 -3.09 13.46 3.27
N ARG A 92 -1.94 12.79 3.09
CA ARG A 92 -0.89 13.27 2.20
C ARG A 92 -1.31 13.20 0.74
N LEU A 93 -1.99 12.15 0.29
CA LEU A 93 -2.58 12.09 -1.04
C LEU A 93 -3.60 13.20 -1.27
N ASP A 94 -4.47 13.45 -0.29
CA ASP A 94 -5.44 14.53 -0.35
C ASP A 94 -4.77 15.91 -0.43
N ALA A 95 -3.76 16.14 0.40
CA ALA A 95 -2.95 17.35 0.36
C ALA A 95 -2.18 17.52 -0.97
N VAL A 96 -1.74 16.43 -1.60
CA VAL A 96 -1.17 16.50 -2.97
C VAL A 96 -2.25 16.94 -3.97
N ARG A 97 -3.45 16.37 -3.88
CA ARG A 97 -4.57 16.73 -4.77
C ARG A 97 -4.97 18.19 -4.60
N ALA A 98 -5.06 18.67 -3.35
CA ALA A 98 -5.31 20.07 -3.03
C ALA A 98 -4.21 20.99 -3.57
N TYR A 99 -2.94 20.62 -3.40
CA TYR A 99 -1.82 21.40 -3.95
C TYR A 99 -1.86 21.43 -5.49
N ARG A 100 -2.22 20.32 -6.14
CA ARG A 100 -2.41 20.27 -7.58
C ARG A 100 -3.56 21.17 -8.03
N ASP A 101 -4.66 21.19 -7.30
CA ASP A 101 -5.82 22.04 -7.61
C ASP A 101 -5.48 23.53 -7.48
N GLU A 102 -4.72 23.90 -6.43
CA GLU A 102 -4.34 25.29 -6.16
C GLU A 102 -3.25 25.82 -7.12
N TYR A 103 -2.23 25.00 -7.43
CA TYR A 103 -1.05 25.44 -8.21
C TYR A 103 -1.00 24.88 -9.64
N GLY A 104 -1.90 23.97 -10.00
CA GLY A 104 -1.92 23.30 -11.31
C GLY A 104 -0.80 22.27 -11.53
N HIS A 105 0.08 22.05 -10.55
CA HIS A 105 1.22 21.13 -10.66
C HIS A 105 1.50 20.38 -9.35
N THR A 106 2.10 19.18 -9.46
CA THR A 106 2.50 18.35 -8.30
C THR A 106 3.98 18.49 -7.93
N ARG A 107 4.65 19.56 -8.39
CA ARG A 107 6.05 19.88 -8.05
C ARG A 107 6.17 20.50 -6.66
N ILE A 108 5.78 19.73 -5.65
CA ILE A 108 5.84 20.16 -4.26
C ILE A 108 7.31 20.27 -3.81
N PRO A 109 7.76 21.44 -3.31
CA PRO A 109 9.12 21.63 -2.81
C PRO A 109 9.46 20.65 -1.68
N HIS A 110 10.71 20.20 -1.58
CA HIS A 110 11.12 19.22 -0.56
C HIS A 110 10.85 19.68 0.89
N ASN A 111 10.90 21.00 1.13
CA ASN A 111 10.64 21.63 2.43
C ASN A 111 9.18 22.07 2.63
N TYR A 112 8.31 21.82 1.66
CA TYR A 112 6.91 22.17 1.79
C TYR A 112 6.24 21.31 2.87
N ARG A 113 5.49 21.99 3.73
CA ARG A 113 4.60 21.37 4.71
C ARG A 113 3.15 21.68 4.33
N SER A 114 2.27 20.69 4.45
CA SER A 114 0.83 20.95 4.37
C SER A 114 0.39 21.88 5.49
N PRO A 115 -0.81 22.49 5.36
CA PRO A 115 -1.49 23.16 6.46
C PRO A 115 -1.60 22.30 7.73
N ASP A 116 -1.72 20.98 7.59
CA ASP A 116 -1.75 20.01 8.69
C ASP A 116 -0.37 19.73 9.33
N GLY A 117 0.71 20.33 8.82
CA GLY A 117 2.06 20.17 9.34
C GLY A 117 2.82 18.96 8.80
N ASP A 118 2.25 18.22 7.84
CA ASP A 118 2.89 17.08 7.20
C ASP A 118 3.97 17.52 6.19
N LYS A 119 5.14 16.90 6.25
CA LYS A 119 6.27 17.18 5.33
C LYS A 119 6.05 16.51 3.97
N LEU A 120 5.09 17.02 3.19
CA LEU A 120 4.71 16.45 1.89
C LEU A 120 5.89 16.32 0.92
N GLY A 121 6.76 17.32 0.85
CA GLY A 121 7.90 17.30 -0.06
C GLY A 121 8.85 16.13 0.17
N ASN A 122 9.20 15.88 1.44
CA ASN A 122 10.07 14.76 1.82
C ASN A 122 9.36 13.41 1.63
N TRP A 123 8.06 13.35 1.94
CA TRP A 123 7.27 12.15 1.68
C TRP A 123 7.22 11.80 0.19
N LEU A 124 6.99 12.76 -0.71
CA LEU A 124 7.01 12.54 -2.16
C LEU A 124 8.34 12.01 -2.67
N ILE A 125 9.47 12.54 -2.17
CA ILE A 125 10.80 12.04 -2.53
C ILE A 125 10.96 10.58 -2.11
N ARG A 126 10.57 10.27 -0.87
CA ARG A 126 10.62 8.90 -0.34
C ARG A 126 9.74 7.95 -1.15
N VAL A 127 8.51 8.35 -1.45
CA VAL A 127 7.55 7.56 -2.22
C VAL A 127 8.02 7.31 -3.64
N ARG A 128 8.55 8.34 -4.32
CA ARG A 128 9.18 8.19 -5.64
C ARG A 128 10.35 7.22 -5.62
N SER A 129 11.20 7.30 -4.59
CA SER A 129 12.33 6.38 -4.42
C SER A 129 11.85 4.95 -4.17
N GLU A 130 10.86 4.76 -3.31
CA GLU A 130 10.29 3.44 -3.01
C GLU A 130 9.58 2.82 -4.24
N ALA A 131 8.90 3.64 -5.05
CA ALA A 131 8.32 3.20 -6.33
C ALA A 131 9.41 2.81 -7.34
N HIS A 132 10.50 3.57 -7.43
CA HIS A 132 11.62 3.25 -8.32
C HIS A 132 12.34 1.94 -7.96
N VAL A 133 12.34 1.54 -6.69
CA VAL A 133 12.93 0.25 -6.26
C VAL A 133 11.88 -0.87 -6.18
N ALA A 134 10.72 -0.70 -6.83
CA ALA A 134 9.59 -1.65 -6.81
C ALA A 134 9.17 -2.08 -5.39
N LYS A 135 9.37 -1.21 -4.39
CA LYS A 135 8.96 -1.45 -3.00
C LYS A 135 7.55 -0.98 -2.70
N LEU A 136 6.99 -0.15 -3.56
CA LEU A 136 5.59 0.26 -3.50
C LEU A 136 4.72 -0.73 -4.29
N PRO A 137 3.55 -1.13 -3.75
CA PRO A 137 2.57 -1.88 -4.53
C PRO A 137 2.04 -1.03 -5.69
N ALA A 138 1.65 -1.70 -6.79
CA ALA A 138 1.16 -1.08 -8.01
C ALA A 138 -0.02 -0.13 -7.75
N ASP A 139 -0.95 -0.50 -6.86
CA ASP A 139 -2.11 0.33 -6.51
C ASP A 139 -1.73 1.66 -5.87
N ARG A 140 -0.68 1.68 -5.05
CA ARG A 140 -0.18 2.95 -4.49
C ARG A 140 0.45 3.81 -5.57
N ILE A 141 1.12 3.21 -6.55
CA ILE A 141 1.63 3.92 -7.73
C ILE A 141 0.47 4.49 -8.53
N GLU A 142 -0.61 3.73 -8.74
CA GLU A 142 -1.82 4.20 -9.40
C GLU A 142 -2.50 5.34 -8.64
N LEU A 143 -2.65 5.24 -7.32
CA LEU A 143 -3.21 6.32 -6.48
C LEU A 143 -2.38 7.61 -6.58
N LEU A 144 -1.06 7.49 -6.64
CA LEU A 144 -0.16 8.62 -6.83
C LEU A 144 -0.32 9.23 -8.23
N ARG A 145 -0.37 8.40 -9.28
CA ARG A 145 -0.63 8.85 -10.66
C ARG A 145 -2.00 9.53 -10.77
N ALA A 146 -3.03 8.98 -10.14
CA ALA A 146 -4.37 9.54 -10.08
C ALA A 146 -4.40 10.87 -9.30
N ALA A 147 -3.54 11.03 -8.30
CA ALA A 147 -3.32 12.32 -7.64
C ALA A 147 -2.50 13.32 -8.49
N GLY A 148 -2.07 12.93 -9.69
CA GLY A 148 -1.25 13.73 -10.60
C GLY A 148 0.24 13.74 -10.24
N VAL A 149 0.69 12.83 -9.37
CA VAL A 149 2.12 12.68 -9.07
C VAL A 149 2.78 11.90 -10.17
N GLU A 150 3.74 12.53 -10.85
CA GLU A 150 4.63 11.83 -11.75
C GLU A 150 5.54 10.87 -10.96
N ILE A 151 5.26 9.58 -11.12
CA ILE A 151 6.10 8.46 -10.67
C ILE A 151 6.76 7.90 -11.92
N ARG A 152 8.09 7.83 -11.91
CA ARG A 152 8.88 7.33 -13.02
C ARG A 152 9.00 5.82 -12.88
N ASP A 153 8.44 5.06 -13.82
CA ASP A 153 8.56 3.61 -13.83
C ASP A 153 10.00 3.18 -14.05
N PRO A 154 10.56 2.33 -13.18
CA PRO A 154 11.88 1.74 -13.40
C PRO A 154 11.87 0.65 -14.48
N GLU A 155 10.68 0.14 -14.85
CA GLU A 155 10.53 -1.02 -15.75
C GLU A 155 10.36 -0.65 -17.23
N LEU A 156 10.12 0.62 -17.56
CA LEU A 156 9.97 1.09 -18.94
C LEU A 156 11.33 1.47 -19.55
N PRO A 157 11.73 0.87 -20.68
CA PRO A 157 12.97 1.23 -21.35
C PRO A 157 12.96 2.70 -21.77
N PRO A 158 14.11 3.40 -21.72
CA PRO A 158 14.20 4.86 -21.84
C PRO A 158 13.52 5.46 -23.09
N ILE A 159 13.43 4.69 -24.18
CA ILE A 159 12.79 5.07 -25.45
C ILE A 159 11.26 5.26 -25.38
N GLU A 160 10.56 4.56 -24.48
CA GLU A 160 9.10 4.70 -24.31
C GLU A 160 8.74 5.84 -23.34
N GLN A 161 9.72 6.32 -22.56
CA GLN A 161 9.54 7.41 -21.60
C GLN A 161 9.39 8.77 -22.31
N GLU A 162 10.11 8.99 -23.41
CA GLU A 162 10.00 10.22 -24.19
C GLU A 162 8.70 10.29 -25.01
N ARG A 163 8.18 9.16 -25.50
CA ARG A 163 6.92 9.11 -26.27
C ARG A 163 5.70 9.41 -25.41
N SER A 164 5.66 8.87 -24.19
CA SER A 164 4.57 9.15 -23.23
C SER A 164 4.56 10.62 -22.79
N PHE A 165 5.74 11.22 -22.59
CA PHE A 165 5.87 12.66 -22.29
C PHE A 165 5.48 13.55 -23.48
N ALA A 166 5.78 13.14 -24.71
CA ALA A 166 5.43 13.88 -25.92
C ALA A 166 3.91 13.90 -26.15
N LEU A 167 3.22 12.76 -25.97
CA LEU A 167 1.77 12.66 -26.16
C LEU A 167 0.97 13.48 -25.12
N ALA A 168 1.41 13.49 -23.85
CA ALA A 168 0.77 14.28 -22.81
C ALA A 168 0.93 15.80 -23.02
N ARG A 169 2.01 16.24 -23.69
CA ARG A 169 2.26 17.64 -24.01
C ARG A 169 1.51 18.11 -25.27
N ASP A 170 1.22 17.19 -26.19
CA ASP A 170 0.53 17.48 -27.46
C ASP A 170 -0.99 17.63 -27.29
N SER A 171 -1.61 16.96 -26.31
CA SER A 171 -3.04 17.15 -25.97
C SER A 171 -3.36 18.42 -25.17
N MET A 172 -2.37 19.29 -24.90
CA MET A 172 -2.55 20.53 -24.15
C MET A 172 -2.13 21.77 -24.96
N MET A 173 -2.45 21.79 -26.25
CA MET A 173 -2.58 23.04 -27.01
C MET A 173 -3.78 22.95 -27.96
N PRO A 174 -4.75 23.89 -27.90
CA PRO A 174 -5.70 24.10 -28.98
C PRO A 174 -5.04 24.78 -30.20
#